data_AF-A0AAD9VZV9-F1
#
_entry.id   AF-A0AAD9VZV9-F1
#
_cell.length_a   1.000
_cell.length_b   1.000
_cell.length_c   1.000
_cell.angle_alpha   90.00
_cell.angle_beta   90.00
_cell.angle_gamma   90.00
#
_symmetry.space_group_name_H-M   'P 1'
#
loop_
_entity.id
_entity.type
_entity.pdbx_description
1 polymer ?
#
loop_
_entity_poly.entity_id
_entity_poly.type
_entity_poly.pdbx_seq_one_letter_code
_entity_poly.pdbx_strand_id
1 'polypeptide(L)'
;MASRPSLSMFTRGLSNLSQSSDPSSPNVNSPAEQRADSKLGFLKAMRPLPTQHYWNVYFDRQQKEQKKTDDGQEYQAQLEQLGSQIESVQDFWRYANNTPVDQIKMRESLYLFKQGFKPIWEDRRNILGGSWTFRVGKNIGPDFWTRVQLMAIGEQLQAALEEGDQLCGVGLSVRFNSHLITIWHRDSSKQKSIDGMIECVLNEMPVELRPKGDNYFYKRHCDHPGFNPPPELKLVLDSHNARIEAAKAAAEKYVAEKTGQSTPSTATEDSKESAEDSTAPAVAISGAPAAEPMQA
;
A
#
# COMPACT_ATOMS: atom_id res chain seq x y z
N MET A 1 32.95 15.37 -17.44
CA MET A 1 31.57 15.42 -17.96
C MET A 1 31.13 14.00 -18.27
N ALA A 2 30.14 13.48 -17.54
CA ALA A 2 29.70 12.09 -17.66
C ALA A 2 28.78 11.93 -18.89
N SER A 3 29.16 11.04 -19.81
CA SER A 3 28.36 10.69 -20.98
C SER A 3 27.14 9.87 -20.56
N ARG A 4 25.94 10.41 -20.79
CA ARG A 4 24.67 9.67 -20.64
C ARG A 4 24.59 8.56 -21.70
N PRO A 5 24.10 7.35 -21.37
CA PRO A 5 23.82 6.34 -22.37
C PRO A 5 22.65 6.79 -23.26
N SER A 6 22.89 6.80 -24.57
CA SER A 6 21.89 7.02 -25.60
C SER A 6 20.87 5.87 -25.58
N LEU A 7 19.62 6.17 -25.23
CA LEU A 7 18.50 5.25 -25.46
C LEU A 7 18.24 5.20 -26.96
N SER A 8 18.79 4.18 -27.63
CA SER A 8 18.44 3.84 -29.01
C SER A 8 16.94 3.51 -29.06
N MET A 9 16.13 4.48 -29.48
CA MET A 9 14.74 4.23 -29.83
C MET A 9 14.69 3.13 -30.88
N PHE A 10 13.88 2.11 -30.60
CA PHE A 10 13.57 1.00 -31.49
C PHE A 10 12.91 1.51 -32.78
N THR A 11 13.70 1.92 -33.77
CA THR A 11 13.24 2.04 -35.15
C THR A 11 13.19 0.63 -35.74
N ARG A 12 12.04 -0.02 -35.59
CA ARG A 12 11.70 -1.23 -36.35
C ARG A 12 11.83 -0.94 -37.84
N GLY A 13 12.60 -1.75 -38.56
CA GLY A 13 12.31 -2.05 -39.97
C GLY A 13 12.84 -1.10 -41.04
N LEU A 14 14.10 -0.67 -40.96
CA LEU A 14 14.88 -0.44 -42.18
C LEU A 14 15.96 -1.50 -42.22
N SER A 15 15.76 -2.49 -43.09
CA SER A 15 16.82 -3.38 -43.55
C SER A 15 18.05 -2.54 -43.91
N ASN A 16 19.20 -2.86 -43.32
CA ASN A 16 20.48 -2.32 -43.73
C ASN A 16 20.74 -2.76 -45.18
N LEU A 17 20.27 -1.96 -46.14
CA LEU A 17 20.49 -2.15 -47.57
C LEU A 17 21.92 -1.68 -47.91
N SER A 18 22.91 -2.40 -47.39
CA SER A 18 24.30 -2.36 -47.89
C SER A 18 25.13 -3.46 -47.22
N GLN A 19 24.75 -4.73 -47.41
CA GLN A 19 25.77 -5.78 -47.37
C GLN A 19 26.46 -5.77 -48.72
N SER A 20 27.73 -5.37 -48.74
CA SER A 20 28.60 -5.55 -49.90
C SER A 20 28.60 -7.03 -50.28
N SER A 21 28.16 -7.34 -51.50
CA SER A 21 28.11 -8.69 -52.07
C SER A 21 29.50 -9.17 -52.53
N ASP A 22 30.53 -8.97 -51.72
CA ASP A 22 31.88 -9.45 -52.02
C ASP A 22 32.11 -10.78 -51.26
N PRO A 23 32.08 -11.94 -51.94
CA PRO A 23 32.22 -13.26 -51.32
C PRO A 23 33.61 -13.51 -50.70
N SER A 24 34.54 -12.56 -50.85
CA SER A 24 35.92 -12.62 -50.39
C SER A 24 36.16 -11.85 -49.08
N SER A 25 35.16 -11.14 -48.55
CA SER A 25 35.30 -10.34 -47.34
C SER A 25 35.20 -11.23 -46.08
N PRO A 26 36.13 -11.12 -45.11
CA PRO A 26 36.13 -11.94 -43.89
C PRO A 26 34.95 -11.65 -42.95
N ASN A 27 34.03 -10.74 -43.31
CA ASN A 27 32.87 -10.31 -42.53
C ASN A 27 31.51 -10.74 -43.13
N VAL A 28 31.48 -11.60 -44.15
CA VAL A 28 30.22 -12.08 -44.73
C VAL A 28 29.79 -13.38 -44.06
N ASN A 29 28.95 -13.28 -43.02
CA ASN A 29 28.32 -14.44 -42.40
C ASN A 29 27.54 -15.24 -43.46
N SER A 30 27.64 -16.56 -43.41
CA SER A 30 26.93 -17.46 -44.33
C SER A 30 25.41 -17.19 -44.29
N PRO A 31 24.66 -17.33 -45.41
CA PRO A 31 23.19 -17.25 -45.38
C PRO A 31 22.53 -18.19 -44.37
N ALA A 32 23.20 -19.27 -43.95
CA ALA A 32 22.74 -20.13 -42.87
C ALA A 32 22.92 -19.48 -41.48
N GLU A 33 24.06 -18.84 -41.23
CA GLU A 33 24.36 -18.10 -39.99
C GLU A 33 23.44 -16.88 -39.85
N GLN A 34 23.21 -16.13 -40.92
CA GLN A 34 22.27 -14.99 -40.89
C GLN A 34 20.83 -15.41 -40.54
N ARG A 35 20.39 -16.59 -41.01
CA ARG A 35 19.08 -17.16 -40.63
C ARG A 35 19.07 -17.62 -39.18
N ALA A 36 20.17 -18.22 -38.69
CA ALA A 36 20.31 -18.64 -37.30
C ALA A 36 20.31 -17.43 -36.34
N ASP A 37 21.05 -16.38 -36.67
CA ASP A 37 21.10 -15.11 -35.91
C ASP A 37 19.74 -14.42 -35.90
N SER A 38 19.05 -14.37 -37.05
CA SER A 38 17.70 -13.83 -37.14
C SER A 38 16.71 -14.63 -36.28
N LYS A 39 16.80 -15.96 -36.29
CA LYS A 39 15.97 -16.84 -35.44
C LYS A 39 16.28 -16.60 -33.96
N LEU A 40 17.54 -16.46 -33.58
CA LEU A 40 17.97 -16.25 -32.20
C LEU A 40 17.57 -14.86 -31.71
N GLY A 41 17.71 -13.83 -32.54
CA GLY A 41 17.21 -12.47 -32.28
C GLY A 41 15.69 -12.45 -32.10
N PHE A 42 14.96 -13.17 -32.95
CA PHE A 42 13.51 -13.33 -32.83
C PHE A 42 13.11 -14.04 -31.52
N LEU A 43 13.76 -15.16 -31.18
CA LEU A 43 13.50 -15.88 -29.93
C LEU A 43 13.84 -15.05 -28.69
N LYS A 44 14.90 -14.22 -28.75
CA LYS A 44 15.26 -13.28 -27.68
C LYS A 44 14.22 -12.17 -27.54
N ALA A 45 13.71 -11.64 -28.66
CA ALA A 45 12.65 -10.62 -28.65
C ALA A 45 11.30 -11.17 -28.16
N MET A 46 11.04 -12.46 -28.35
CA MET A 46 9.84 -13.14 -27.83
C MET A 46 9.97 -13.57 -26.36
N ARG A 47 11.14 -13.43 -25.73
CA ARG A 47 11.28 -13.78 -24.31
C ARG A 47 10.42 -12.84 -23.46
N PRO A 48 9.58 -13.37 -22.56
CA PRO A 48 8.84 -12.55 -21.61
C PRO A 48 9.79 -11.64 -20.82
N LEU A 49 9.38 -10.40 -20.59
CA LEU A 49 10.18 -9.46 -19.80
C LEU A 49 9.89 -9.76 -18.33
N PRO A 50 10.88 -10.23 -17.55
CA PRO A 50 10.64 -10.63 -16.17
C PRO A 50 10.35 -9.40 -15.30
N THR A 51 9.52 -9.59 -14.28
CA THR A 51 9.41 -8.63 -13.19
C THR A 51 10.57 -8.81 -12.22
N GLN A 52 10.94 -7.77 -11.47
CA GLN A 52 12.02 -7.85 -10.49
C GLN A 52 11.69 -8.84 -9.34
N HIS A 53 10.44 -8.82 -8.90
CA HIS A 53 9.89 -9.77 -7.93
C HIS A 53 8.73 -10.53 -8.56
N TYR A 54 8.46 -11.72 -8.04
CA TYR A 54 7.24 -12.43 -8.38
C TYR A 54 6.06 -11.90 -7.56
N TRP A 55 4.88 -11.91 -8.16
CA TRP A 55 3.67 -11.37 -7.56
C TRP A 55 2.54 -12.39 -7.56
N ASN A 56 1.73 -12.38 -6.50
CA ASN A 56 0.51 -13.18 -6.39
C ASN A 56 -0.69 -12.27 -6.27
N VAL A 57 -1.78 -12.69 -6.89
CA VAL A 57 -3.06 -12.03 -6.79
C VAL A 57 -3.90 -12.76 -5.74
N TYR A 58 -4.50 -12.02 -4.83
CA TYR A 58 -5.44 -12.57 -3.86
C TYR A 58 -6.80 -11.88 -3.95
N PHE A 59 -7.85 -12.63 -3.67
CA PHE A 59 -9.22 -12.14 -3.61
C PHE A 59 -9.86 -12.49 -2.28
N ASP A 60 -10.41 -11.50 -1.61
CA ASP A 60 -11.12 -11.65 -0.34
C ASP A 60 -12.60 -11.38 -0.53
N ARG A 61 -13.41 -12.42 -0.26
CA ARG A 61 -14.87 -12.34 -0.24
C ARG A 61 -15.34 -12.23 1.19
N GLN A 62 -15.67 -11.02 1.63
CA GLN A 62 -16.33 -10.84 2.92
C GLN A 62 -17.78 -11.35 2.84
N GLN A 63 -18.08 -12.46 3.52
CA GLN A 63 -19.46 -12.97 3.62
C GLN A 63 -20.35 -11.95 4.35
N LYS A 64 -21.59 -11.78 3.88
CA LYS A 64 -22.58 -10.87 4.47
C LYS A 64 -23.06 -11.30 5.86
N GLU A 65 -22.84 -12.56 6.24
CA GLU A 65 -23.31 -13.14 7.49
C GLU A 65 -22.26 -14.11 8.03
N GLN A 66 -21.27 -13.60 8.76
CA GLN A 66 -20.67 -14.42 9.80
C GLN A 66 -21.75 -14.59 10.87
N LYS A 67 -22.39 -15.77 10.92
CA LYS A 67 -23.16 -16.19 12.09
C LYS A 67 -22.23 -15.99 13.28
N LYS A 68 -22.57 -15.06 14.19
CA LYS A 68 -22.02 -15.05 15.54
C LYS A 68 -22.39 -16.39 16.17
N THR A 69 -21.51 -17.37 16.09
CA THR A 69 -21.50 -18.47 17.04
C THR A 69 -20.93 -17.91 18.34
N ASP A 70 -21.45 -18.35 19.48
CA ASP A 70 -21.15 -17.84 20.84
C ASP A 70 -19.67 -17.92 21.24
N ASP A 71 -18.81 -18.50 20.41
CA ASP A 71 -17.41 -18.83 20.72
C ASP A 71 -16.37 -17.88 20.10
N GLY A 72 -16.67 -16.58 19.95
CA GLY A 72 -15.65 -15.53 19.74
C GLY A 72 -14.62 -15.77 18.63
N GLN A 73 -15.00 -16.43 17.52
CA GLN A 73 -14.04 -16.84 16.50
C GLN A 73 -13.55 -15.68 15.62
N GLU A 74 -12.24 -15.72 15.38
CA GLU A 74 -11.42 -14.81 14.58
C GLU A 74 -12.02 -14.46 13.21
N TYR A 75 -11.70 -13.27 12.72
CA TYR A 75 -11.86 -12.91 11.32
C TYR A 75 -11.08 -13.90 10.43
N GLN A 76 -11.74 -14.92 9.90
CA GLN A 76 -11.20 -15.76 8.84
C GLN A 76 -11.53 -15.11 7.50
N ALA A 77 -10.62 -14.27 7.01
CA ALA A 77 -10.64 -13.86 5.61
C ALA A 77 -10.60 -15.12 4.74
N GLN A 78 -11.60 -15.32 3.88
CA GLN A 78 -11.53 -16.35 2.86
C GLN A 78 -10.67 -15.81 1.71
N LEU A 79 -9.37 -15.73 1.99
CA LEU A 79 -8.38 -15.21 1.07
C LEU A 79 -8.02 -16.29 0.05
N GLU A 80 -8.54 -16.14 -1.15
CA GLU A 80 -8.27 -17.04 -2.27
C GLU A 80 -7.11 -16.48 -3.11
N GLN A 81 -6.09 -17.29 -3.38
CA GLN A 81 -5.07 -16.91 -4.37
C GLN A 81 -5.64 -17.16 -5.78
N LEU A 82 -5.67 -16.11 -6.60
CA LEU A 82 -6.18 -16.18 -7.96
C LEU A 82 -5.06 -16.49 -8.96
N GLY A 83 -5.27 -17.52 -9.77
CA GLY A 83 -4.41 -17.84 -10.91
C GLY A 83 -2.99 -18.26 -10.53
N SER A 84 -2.11 -18.26 -11.53
CA SER A 84 -0.68 -18.52 -11.34
C SER A 84 0.05 -17.26 -10.88
N GLN A 85 1.25 -17.47 -10.33
CA GLN A 85 2.19 -16.41 -10.03
C GLN A 85 2.49 -15.56 -11.27
N ILE A 86 2.61 -14.25 -11.08
CA ILE A 86 3.03 -13.28 -12.09
C ILE A 86 4.55 -13.17 -12.02
N GLU A 87 5.21 -13.64 -13.08
CA GLU A 87 6.68 -13.64 -13.20
C GLU A 87 7.18 -12.68 -14.29
N SER A 88 6.28 -12.22 -15.17
CA SER A 88 6.60 -11.36 -16.30
C SER A 88 5.57 -10.25 -16.49
N VAL A 89 5.98 -9.21 -17.22
CA VAL A 89 5.10 -8.10 -17.63
C VAL A 89 3.92 -8.62 -18.45
N GLN A 90 4.15 -9.64 -19.28
CA GLN A 90 3.10 -10.28 -20.07
C GLN A 90 2.07 -10.99 -19.17
N ASP A 91 2.51 -11.67 -18.11
CA ASP A 91 1.59 -12.32 -17.17
C ASP A 91 0.78 -11.31 -16.37
N PHE A 92 1.40 -10.18 -15.98
CA PHE A 92 0.68 -9.08 -15.38
C PHE A 92 -0.45 -8.58 -16.29
N TRP A 93 -0.16 -8.29 -17.57
CA TRP A 93 -1.18 -7.82 -18.50
C TRP A 93 -2.25 -8.86 -18.80
N ARG A 94 -1.90 -10.15 -18.83
CA ARG A 94 -2.89 -11.24 -18.92
C ARG A 94 -3.84 -11.19 -17.73
N TYR A 95 -3.33 -11.05 -16.52
CA TYR A 95 -4.16 -10.91 -15.32
C TYR A 95 -5.00 -9.62 -15.36
N ALA A 96 -4.36 -8.46 -15.57
CA ALA A 96 -5.00 -7.16 -15.49
C ALA A 96 -6.12 -7.01 -16.52
N ASN A 97 -5.91 -7.45 -17.76
CA ASN A 97 -6.91 -7.34 -18.83
C ASN A 97 -8.11 -8.28 -18.64
N ASN A 98 -7.92 -9.42 -17.97
CA ASN A 98 -8.99 -10.41 -17.75
C ASN A 98 -9.67 -10.28 -16.38
N THR A 99 -9.22 -9.35 -15.54
CA THR A 99 -9.82 -9.13 -14.21
C THR A 99 -10.93 -8.08 -14.30
N PRO A 100 -12.20 -8.43 -14.08
CA PRO A 100 -13.31 -7.49 -14.21
C PRO A 100 -13.43 -6.63 -12.95
N VAL A 101 -12.55 -5.63 -12.82
CA VAL A 101 -12.48 -4.74 -11.65
C VAL A 101 -13.83 -4.05 -11.35
N ASP A 102 -14.55 -3.65 -12.40
CA ASP A 102 -15.85 -2.99 -12.28
C ASP A 102 -16.98 -3.90 -11.77
N GLN A 103 -16.80 -5.22 -11.83
CA GLN A 103 -17.80 -6.21 -11.41
C GLN A 103 -17.56 -6.72 -9.98
N ILE A 104 -16.49 -6.27 -9.32
CA ILE A 104 -16.18 -6.62 -7.94
C ILE A 104 -17.26 -6.02 -7.03
N LYS A 105 -17.86 -6.85 -6.16
CA LYS A 105 -19.00 -6.44 -5.34
C LYS A 105 -18.55 -5.67 -4.11
N MET A 106 -19.49 -4.93 -3.53
CA MET A 106 -19.26 -4.21 -2.28
C MET A 106 -18.77 -5.18 -1.18
N ARG A 107 -17.75 -4.74 -0.42
CA ARG A 107 -17.04 -5.50 0.63
C ARG A 107 -16.10 -6.59 0.12
N GLU A 108 -15.96 -6.78 -1.18
CA GLU A 108 -14.90 -7.62 -1.74
C GLU A 108 -13.61 -6.81 -1.92
N SER A 109 -12.48 -7.50 -1.84
CA SER A 109 -11.16 -6.90 -2.04
C SER A 109 -10.28 -7.75 -2.94
N LEU A 110 -9.44 -7.08 -3.73
CA LEU A 110 -8.47 -7.67 -4.65
C LEU A 110 -7.08 -7.15 -4.25
N TYR A 111 -6.09 -8.03 -4.20
CA TYR A 111 -4.75 -7.69 -3.75
C TYR A 111 -3.71 -8.21 -4.73
N LEU A 112 -2.62 -7.45 -4.92
CA LEU A 112 -1.43 -7.84 -5.68
C LEU A 112 -0.22 -7.71 -4.75
N PHE A 113 0.32 -8.83 -4.30
CA PHE A 113 1.36 -8.89 -3.25
C PHE A 113 2.60 -9.60 -3.76
N LYS A 114 3.78 -9.17 -3.29
CA LYS A 114 5.05 -9.85 -3.59
C LYS A 114 5.01 -11.28 -3.04
N GLN A 115 5.68 -12.20 -3.72
CA GLN A 115 5.74 -13.60 -3.32
C GLN A 115 6.22 -13.74 -1.86
N GLY A 116 5.47 -14.54 -1.10
CA GLY A 116 5.74 -14.79 0.31
C GLY A 116 5.16 -13.75 1.26
N PHE A 117 4.53 -12.69 0.76
CA PHE A 117 3.65 -11.84 1.56
C PHE A 117 2.19 -12.24 1.33
N LYS A 118 1.38 -12.16 2.39
CA LYS A 118 -0.08 -12.30 2.33
C LYS A 118 -0.71 -10.98 2.75
N PRO A 119 -1.84 -10.55 2.18
CA PRO A 119 -2.58 -9.36 2.63
C PRO A 119 -3.31 -9.59 3.96
N ILE A 120 -2.57 -9.96 5.00
CA ILE A 120 -3.05 -10.22 6.36
C ILE A 120 -2.16 -9.38 7.30
N TRP A 121 -2.75 -8.56 8.16
CA TRP A 121 -2.00 -7.65 9.04
C TRP A 121 -1.15 -8.43 10.06
N GLU A 122 -1.69 -9.55 10.52
CA GLU A 122 -1.13 -10.46 11.53
C GLU A 122 -0.02 -11.35 10.96
N ASP A 123 0.21 -11.35 9.65
CA ASP A 123 1.31 -12.10 9.05
C ASP A 123 2.65 -11.59 9.60
N ARG A 124 3.56 -12.52 9.93
CA ARG A 124 4.88 -12.21 10.49
C ARG A 124 5.65 -11.16 9.68
N ARG A 125 5.44 -11.12 8.36
CA ARG A 125 6.12 -10.15 7.49
C ARG A 125 5.48 -8.78 7.50
N ASN A 126 4.20 -8.66 7.87
CA ASN A 126 3.45 -7.40 7.85
C ASN A 126 3.22 -6.78 9.23
N ILE A 127 3.40 -7.54 10.31
CA ILE A 127 3.01 -7.12 11.66
C ILE A 127 3.62 -5.78 12.13
N LEU A 128 4.83 -5.45 11.65
CA LEU A 128 5.53 -4.19 11.97
C LEU A 128 5.26 -3.07 10.96
N GLY A 129 4.51 -3.38 9.91
CA GLY A 129 4.28 -2.52 8.77
C GLY A 129 3.11 -1.57 8.93
N GLY A 130 2.81 -0.91 7.83
CA GLY A 130 1.65 -0.05 7.71
C GLY A 130 1.24 0.10 6.26
N SER A 131 0.18 0.88 6.06
CA SER A 131 -0.33 1.12 4.72
C SER A 131 -0.81 2.56 4.54
N TRP A 132 -0.55 3.09 3.35
CA TRP A 132 -1.31 4.24 2.83
C TRP A 132 -2.62 3.72 2.26
N THR A 133 -3.72 4.39 2.59
CA THR A 133 -5.05 4.14 2.02
C THR A 133 -5.52 5.38 1.27
N PHE A 134 -5.84 5.22 -0.01
CA PHE A 134 -6.40 6.22 -0.89
C PHE A 134 -7.88 5.94 -1.12
N ARG A 135 -8.73 6.90 -0.77
CA ARG A 135 -10.16 6.87 -1.04
C ARG A 135 -10.45 7.59 -2.35
N VAL A 136 -10.81 6.81 -3.36
CA VAL A 136 -11.07 7.33 -4.71
C VAL A 136 -12.52 7.06 -5.13
N GLY A 137 -13.07 7.95 -5.96
CA GLY A 137 -14.41 7.75 -6.53
C GLY A 137 -14.46 6.51 -7.41
N LYS A 138 -15.63 5.84 -7.49
CA LYS A 138 -15.79 4.62 -8.30
C LYS A 138 -15.50 4.85 -9.78
N ASN A 139 -15.74 6.06 -10.28
CA ASN A 139 -15.47 6.46 -11.66
C ASN A 139 -13.97 6.48 -12.01
N ILE A 140 -13.09 6.80 -11.06
CA ILE A 140 -11.63 6.87 -11.28
C ILE A 140 -10.88 5.67 -10.67
N GLY A 141 -11.54 4.88 -9.83
CA GLY A 141 -10.89 3.84 -9.04
C GLY A 141 -10.21 2.73 -9.86
N PRO A 142 -10.81 2.21 -10.95
CA PRO A 142 -10.14 1.21 -11.80
C PRO A 142 -8.84 1.73 -12.43
N ASP A 143 -8.84 2.98 -12.90
CA ASP A 143 -7.65 3.61 -13.51
C ASP A 143 -6.57 3.88 -12.46
N PHE A 144 -6.97 4.41 -11.30
CA PHE A 144 -6.05 4.61 -10.17
C PHE A 144 -5.44 3.28 -9.72
N TRP A 145 -6.25 2.22 -9.62
CA TRP A 145 -5.81 0.88 -9.26
C TRP A 145 -4.78 0.33 -10.25
N THR A 146 -5.05 0.45 -11.55
CA THR A 146 -4.13 0.04 -12.60
C THR A 146 -2.79 0.77 -12.48
N ARG A 147 -2.80 2.09 -12.27
CA ARG A 147 -1.57 2.87 -12.10
C ARG A 147 -0.78 2.47 -10.85
N VAL A 148 -1.46 2.23 -9.73
CA VAL A 148 -0.81 1.77 -8.50
C VAL A 148 -0.16 0.40 -8.69
N GLN A 149 -0.82 -0.53 -9.38
CA GLN A 149 -0.22 -1.82 -9.72
C GLN A 149 1.01 -1.66 -10.61
N LEU A 150 0.96 -0.77 -11.62
CA LEU A 150 2.10 -0.49 -12.49
C LEU A 150 3.30 0.08 -11.70
N MET A 151 3.05 1.02 -10.78
CA MET A 151 4.10 1.55 -9.89
C MET A 151 4.68 0.46 -8.96
N ALA A 152 3.87 -0.52 -8.56
CA ALA A 152 4.30 -1.64 -7.74
C ALA A 152 5.20 -2.61 -8.52
N ILE A 153 4.73 -3.16 -9.65
CA ILE A 153 5.48 -4.13 -10.45
C ILE A 153 6.68 -3.50 -11.17
N GLY A 154 6.61 -2.19 -11.45
CA GLY A 154 7.70 -1.40 -12.01
C GLY A 154 8.74 -0.96 -10.97
N GLU A 155 8.60 -1.38 -9.71
CA GLU A 155 9.48 -1.07 -8.58
C GLU A 155 9.66 0.42 -8.25
N GLN A 156 8.79 1.30 -8.77
CA GLN A 156 8.79 2.73 -8.41
C GLN A 156 8.45 2.92 -6.93
N LEU A 157 7.43 2.20 -6.43
CA LEU A 157 7.06 2.24 -5.01
C LEU A 157 8.16 1.69 -4.11
N GLN A 158 8.88 0.64 -4.53
CA GLN A 158 9.99 0.08 -3.76
C GLN A 158 11.19 1.03 -3.73
N ALA A 159 11.47 1.74 -4.83
CA ALA A 159 12.54 2.72 -4.91
C ALA A 159 12.29 3.97 -4.03
N ALA A 160 11.03 4.24 -3.69
CA ALA A 160 10.65 5.34 -2.80
C ALA A 160 10.85 5.01 -1.30
N LEU A 161 11.12 3.74 -0.95
CA LEU A 161 11.33 3.33 0.45
C LEU A 161 12.80 3.47 0.87
N GLU A 162 13.02 3.68 2.17
CA GLU A 162 14.38 3.70 2.74
C GLU A 162 15.01 2.30 2.73
N GLU A 163 16.35 2.25 2.76
CA GLU A 163 17.09 1.00 2.80
C GLU A 163 16.63 0.09 3.95
N GLY A 164 16.49 -1.21 3.64
CA GLY A 164 16.00 -2.23 4.57
C GLY A 164 14.49 -2.22 4.79
N ASP A 165 13.72 -1.37 4.11
CA ASP A 165 12.27 -1.48 4.02
C ASP A 165 11.87 -2.19 2.72
N GLN A 166 10.67 -2.75 2.70
CA GLN A 166 10.20 -3.55 1.58
C GLN A 166 8.72 -3.29 1.33
N LEU A 167 8.39 -3.10 0.05
CA LEU A 167 7.01 -3.08 -0.41
C LEU A 167 6.43 -4.49 -0.28
N CYS A 168 5.33 -4.63 0.45
CA CYS A 168 4.63 -5.90 0.60
C CYS A 168 3.69 -6.16 -0.58
N GLY A 169 2.88 -5.15 -0.91
CA GLY A 169 1.84 -5.28 -1.92
C GLY A 169 0.87 -4.11 -1.96
N VAL A 170 -0.09 -4.21 -2.87
CA VAL A 170 -1.14 -3.22 -3.08
C VAL A 170 -2.51 -3.90 -3.07
N GLY A 171 -3.54 -3.17 -2.68
CA GLY A 171 -4.91 -3.70 -2.59
C GLY A 171 -5.96 -2.72 -3.08
N LEU A 172 -7.06 -3.26 -3.58
CA LEU A 172 -8.29 -2.57 -3.95
C LEU A 172 -9.42 -3.16 -3.12
N SER A 173 -10.12 -2.34 -2.35
CA SER A 173 -11.32 -2.75 -1.61
C SER A 173 -12.53 -1.93 -2.04
N VAL A 174 -13.59 -2.60 -2.47
CA VAL A 174 -14.81 -1.93 -2.93
C VAL A 174 -15.68 -1.55 -1.74
N ARG A 175 -16.06 -0.26 -1.66
CA ARG A 175 -17.00 0.28 -0.66
C ARG A 175 -18.24 0.86 -1.35
N PHE A 176 -19.17 1.37 -0.56
CA PHE A 176 -20.46 1.84 -1.06
C PHE A 176 -20.33 2.92 -2.14
N ASN A 177 -19.58 3.99 -1.86
CA ASN A 177 -19.42 5.15 -2.76
C ASN A 177 -17.99 5.38 -3.25
N SER A 178 -17.06 4.50 -2.93
CA SER A 178 -15.64 4.69 -3.23
C SER A 178 -14.91 3.36 -3.36
N HIS A 179 -13.77 3.39 -4.02
CA HIS A 179 -12.74 2.36 -3.91
C HIS A 179 -11.70 2.82 -2.88
N LEU A 180 -11.27 1.90 -2.03
CA LEU A 180 -10.11 2.11 -1.16
C LEU A 180 -8.92 1.39 -1.79
N ILE A 181 -7.89 2.13 -2.13
CA ILE A 181 -6.67 1.58 -2.73
C ILE A 181 -5.57 1.69 -1.69
N THR A 182 -4.95 0.57 -1.36
CA THR A 182 -3.98 0.47 -0.27
C THR A 182 -2.60 0.10 -0.80
N ILE A 183 -1.56 0.62 -0.17
CA ILE A 183 -0.16 0.31 -0.47
C ILE A 183 0.53 -0.03 0.83
N TRP A 184 1.07 -1.25 0.92
CA TRP A 184 1.58 -1.85 2.15
C TRP A 184 3.09 -1.96 2.10
N HIS A 185 3.76 -1.58 3.19
CA HIS A 185 5.20 -1.76 3.37
C HIS A 185 5.49 -2.39 4.73
N ARG A 186 6.74 -2.82 4.91
CA ARG A 186 7.12 -3.76 5.96
C ARG A 186 7.38 -3.12 7.32
N ASP A 187 7.85 -1.87 7.33
CA ASP A 187 8.37 -1.24 8.54
C ASP A 187 7.81 0.17 8.75
N SER A 188 6.82 0.28 9.63
CA SER A 188 6.16 1.54 9.97
C SER A 188 7.00 2.50 10.81
N SER A 189 8.19 2.10 11.28
CA SER A 189 9.10 2.99 12.00
C SER A 189 9.84 3.97 11.08
N LYS A 190 9.84 3.71 9.77
CA LYS A 190 10.61 4.47 8.78
C LYS A 190 9.82 5.62 8.19
N GLN A 191 9.89 6.78 8.82
CA GLN A 191 9.15 7.96 8.38
C GLN A 191 9.46 8.37 6.93
N LYS A 192 10.74 8.26 6.49
CA LYS A 192 11.10 8.58 5.11
C LYS A 192 10.45 7.64 4.08
N SER A 193 10.28 6.35 4.42
CA SER A 193 9.54 5.42 3.57
C SER A 193 8.06 5.82 3.45
N ILE A 194 7.45 6.22 4.57
CA ILE A 194 6.05 6.66 4.60
C ILE A 194 5.88 7.90 3.73
N ASP A 195 6.73 8.91 3.91
CA ASP A 195 6.67 10.17 3.18
C ASP A 195 7.02 9.99 1.69
N GLY A 196 8.06 9.21 1.39
CA GLY A 196 8.48 8.94 0.01
C GLY A 196 7.43 8.17 -0.79
N MET A 197 6.70 7.25 -0.15
CA MET A 197 5.64 6.48 -0.81
C MET A 197 4.48 7.36 -1.24
N ILE A 198 4.02 8.30 -0.39
CA ILE A 198 2.95 9.22 -0.77
C ILE A 198 3.44 10.20 -1.84
N GLU A 199 4.66 10.73 -1.72
CA GLU A 199 5.25 11.60 -2.74
C GLU A 199 5.33 10.91 -4.11
N CYS A 200 5.80 9.66 -4.14
CA CYS A 200 5.86 8.85 -5.36
C CYS A 200 4.48 8.73 -6.03
N VAL A 201 3.44 8.41 -5.26
CA VAL A 201 2.08 8.27 -5.82
C VAL A 201 1.57 9.61 -6.35
N LEU A 202 1.76 10.71 -5.62
CA LEU A 202 1.26 12.02 -6.03
C LEU A 202 1.97 12.56 -7.28
N ASN A 203 3.26 12.26 -7.45
CA ASN A 203 4.08 12.68 -8.58
C ASN A 203 3.76 11.90 -9.86
N GLU A 204 3.57 10.58 -9.76
CA GLU A 204 3.28 9.70 -10.91
C GLU A 204 1.81 9.75 -11.36
N MET A 205 0.90 10.21 -10.49
CA MET A 205 -0.51 10.32 -10.83
C MET A 205 -0.78 11.56 -11.71
N PRO A 206 -1.55 11.41 -12.81
CA PRO A 206 -1.99 12.55 -13.60
C PRO A 206 -2.95 13.42 -12.79
N VAL A 207 -3.02 14.70 -13.15
CA VAL A 207 -3.77 15.74 -12.40
C VAL A 207 -5.23 15.33 -12.17
N GLU A 208 -5.86 14.64 -13.12
CA GLU A 208 -7.26 14.19 -13.06
C GLU A 208 -7.50 13.06 -12.05
N LEU A 209 -6.50 12.21 -11.81
CA LEU A 209 -6.59 11.07 -10.89
C LEU A 209 -5.95 11.37 -9.53
N ARG A 210 -5.32 12.53 -9.37
CA ARG A 210 -4.62 12.89 -8.14
C ARG A 210 -5.64 12.99 -6.98
N PRO A 211 -5.43 12.24 -5.88
CA PRO A 211 -6.32 12.30 -4.75
C PRO A 211 -6.12 13.62 -4.02
N LYS A 212 -7.22 14.25 -3.58
CA LYS A 212 -7.19 15.46 -2.74
C LYS A 212 -6.64 15.13 -1.35
N GLY A 213 -6.14 16.13 -0.62
CA GLY A 213 -5.48 15.95 0.69
C GLY A 213 -6.27 15.08 1.67
N ASP A 214 -7.57 15.31 1.81
CA ASP A 214 -8.42 14.57 2.76
C ASP A 214 -8.79 13.15 2.30
N ASN A 215 -8.40 12.76 1.08
CA ASN A 215 -8.77 11.48 0.47
C ASN A 215 -7.70 10.40 0.65
N TYR A 216 -6.67 10.63 1.45
CA TYR A 216 -5.71 9.58 1.79
C TYR A 216 -5.21 9.71 3.22
N PHE A 217 -4.88 8.58 3.83
CA PHE A 217 -4.36 8.53 5.19
C PHE A 217 -3.44 7.34 5.36
N TYR A 218 -2.49 7.46 6.28
CA TYR A 218 -1.59 6.39 6.66
C TYR A 218 -2.05 5.75 7.96
N LYS A 219 -1.93 4.43 8.07
CA LYS A 219 -2.23 3.70 9.28
C LYS A 219 -1.29 2.51 9.45
N ARG A 220 -0.74 2.33 10.65
CA ARG A 220 0.01 1.12 11.00
C ARG A 220 -0.94 -0.04 11.14
N HIS A 221 -0.48 -1.24 10.81
CA HIS A 221 -1.31 -2.44 10.90
C HIS A 221 -1.81 -2.68 12.34
N CYS A 222 -0.96 -2.44 13.33
CA CYS A 222 -1.31 -2.60 14.74
C CYS A 222 -2.37 -1.63 15.27
N ASP A 223 -2.64 -0.53 14.56
CA ASP A 223 -3.62 0.48 15.00
C ASP A 223 -5.04 0.14 14.51
N HIS A 224 -5.22 -0.94 13.74
CA HIS A 224 -6.53 -1.36 13.23
C HIS A 224 -7.39 -2.03 14.33
N PRO A 225 -8.70 -1.71 14.44
CA PRO A 225 -9.56 -2.25 15.50
C PRO A 225 -9.73 -3.78 15.51
N GLY A 226 -9.44 -4.45 14.39
CA GLY A 226 -9.51 -5.90 14.25
C GLY A 226 -8.15 -6.59 14.30
N PHE A 227 -7.08 -5.85 14.61
CA PHE A 227 -5.74 -6.40 14.65
C PHE A 227 -5.56 -7.30 15.87
N ASN A 228 -5.26 -8.58 15.62
CA ASN A 228 -5.04 -9.56 16.68
C ASN A 228 -3.82 -10.44 16.39
N PRO A 229 -2.61 -10.04 16.81
CA PRO A 229 -1.40 -10.76 16.45
C PRO A 229 -1.29 -12.07 17.25
N PRO A 230 -0.74 -13.13 16.62
CA PRO A 230 -0.40 -14.36 17.34
C PRO A 230 0.47 -14.06 18.57
N PRO A 231 0.30 -14.77 19.71
CA PRO A 231 1.03 -14.50 20.95
C PRO A 231 2.56 -14.46 20.77
N GLU A 232 3.09 -15.32 19.90
CA GLU A 232 4.53 -15.39 19.57
C GLU A 232 5.07 -14.10 18.96
N LEU A 233 4.25 -13.41 18.16
CA LEU A 233 4.64 -12.19 17.46
C LEU A 233 4.35 -10.92 18.27
N LYS A 234 3.51 -11.01 19.31
CA LYS A 234 3.17 -9.88 20.18
C LYS A 234 4.43 -9.31 20.86
N LEU A 235 5.32 -10.16 21.36
CA LEU A 235 6.58 -9.72 21.97
C LEU A 235 7.47 -8.93 21.00
N VAL A 236 7.51 -9.35 19.73
CA VAL A 236 8.27 -8.67 18.68
C VAL A 236 7.67 -7.29 18.41
N LEU A 237 6.34 -7.21 18.34
CA LEU A 237 5.61 -5.97 18.13
C LEU A 237 5.79 -5.00 19.30
N ASP A 238 5.67 -5.46 20.55
CA ASP A 238 5.84 -4.64 21.75
C ASP A 238 7.26 -4.05 21.83
N SER A 239 8.28 -4.89 21.55
CA SER A 239 9.68 -4.43 21.47
C SER A 239 9.92 -3.42 20.35
N HIS A 240 9.24 -3.56 19.22
CA HIS A 240 9.34 -2.63 18.10
C HIS A 240 8.66 -1.29 18.42
N ASN A 241 7.45 -1.33 18.99
CA ASN A 241 6.71 -0.14 19.42
C ASN A 241 7.49 0.66 20.47
N ALA A 242 8.08 -0.01 21.47
CA ALA A 242 8.93 0.64 22.47
C ALA A 242 10.13 1.36 21.84
N ARG A 243 10.72 0.80 20.77
CA ARG A 243 11.81 1.45 20.01
C ARG A 243 11.33 2.68 19.26
N ILE A 244 10.15 2.64 18.64
CA ILE A 244 9.56 3.81 17.97
C ILE A 244 9.30 4.92 18.99
N GLU A 245 8.68 4.61 20.12
CA GLU A 245 8.37 5.57 21.18
C GLU A 245 9.63 6.21 21.75
N ALA A 246 10.67 5.40 22.03
CA ALA A 246 11.95 5.90 22.50
C ALA A 246 12.62 6.82 21.48
N ALA A 247 12.60 6.46 20.19
CA ALA A 247 13.14 7.29 19.12
C ALA A 247 12.39 8.62 18.98
N LYS A 248 11.05 8.59 19.08
CA LYS A 248 10.21 9.78 19.06
C LYS A 248 10.50 10.69 20.25
N ALA A 249 10.55 10.14 21.47
CA ALA A 249 10.87 10.89 22.68
C ALA A 249 12.29 11.49 22.62
N ALA A 250 13.27 10.77 22.05
CA ALA A 250 14.62 11.29 21.85
C ALA A 250 14.64 12.44 20.83
N ALA A 251 13.89 12.34 19.73
CA ALA A 251 13.75 13.40 18.75
C ALA A 251 13.08 14.66 19.34
N GLU A 252 12.02 14.48 20.13
CA GLU A 252 11.33 15.57 20.83
C GLU A 252 12.24 16.28 21.83
N LYS A 253 13.03 15.54 22.62
CA LYS A 253 14.04 16.11 23.53
C LYS A 253 15.10 16.90 22.78
N TYR A 254 15.62 16.36 21.68
CA TYR A 254 16.60 17.06 20.85
C TYR A 254 16.03 18.37 20.25
N VAL A 255 14.77 18.35 19.80
CA VAL A 255 14.09 19.56 19.32
C VAL A 255 13.94 20.58 20.46
N ALA A 256 13.49 20.17 21.64
CA ALA A 256 13.32 21.05 22.80
C ALA A 256 14.64 21.68 23.28
N GLU A 257 15.73 20.91 23.28
CA GLU A 257 17.08 21.40 23.58
C GLU A 257 17.56 22.43 22.54
N LYS A 258 17.21 22.25 21.26
CA LYS A 258 17.55 23.15 20.15
C LYS A 258 16.69 24.41 20.09
N THR A 259 15.43 24.36 20.51
CA THR A 259 14.49 25.51 20.49
C THR A 259 14.50 26.34 21.78
N GLY A 260 15.28 25.96 22.79
CA GLY A 260 15.49 26.77 24.00
C GLY A 260 14.23 26.96 24.85
N GLN A 261 13.19 26.14 24.66
CA GLN A 261 12.03 26.12 25.55
C GLN A 261 12.30 25.15 26.70
N SER A 262 12.80 25.69 27.80
CA SER A 262 12.76 25.03 29.10
C SER A 262 11.30 24.70 29.44
N THR A 263 11.00 23.43 29.69
CA THR A 263 9.76 23.02 30.35
C THR A 263 9.59 23.79 31.66
N PRO A 264 8.42 24.35 31.99
CA PRO A 264 8.20 24.89 33.31
C PRO A 264 8.25 23.73 34.30
N SER A 265 9.23 23.78 35.19
CA SER A 265 9.33 22.91 36.37
C SER A 265 8.06 23.08 37.19
N THR A 266 7.26 22.03 37.30
CA THR A 266 6.17 21.93 38.27
C THR A 266 6.79 21.92 39.66
N ALA A 267 6.91 23.10 40.26
CA ALA A 267 7.19 23.24 41.67
C ALA A 267 5.91 22.83 42.43
N THR A 268 6.07 21.81 43.24
CA THR A 268 5.20 21.42 44.35
C THR A 268 4.94 22.63 45.24
N GLU A 269 3.69 23.09 45.30
CA GLU A 269 3.18 23.84 46.45
C GLU A 269 2.18 22.96 47.19
N ASP A 270 2.58 22.64 48.40
CA ASP A 270 1.91 21.85 49.40
C ASP A 270 1.08 22.82 50.27
N SER A 271 -0.24 22.71 50.23
CA SER A 271 -1.10 23.28 51.25
C SER A 271 -2.40 22.49 51.37
N LYS A 272 -2.39 21.61 52.38
CA LYS A 272 -3.57 21.13 53.12
C LYS A 272 -4.44 22.30 53.58
N GLU A 273 -5.76 22.18 53.45
CA GLU A 273 -6.70 22.34 54.57
C GLU A 273 -8.06 21.70 54.24
N SER A 274 -8.86 21.52 55.29
CA SER A 274 -9.84 20.50 55.63
C SER A 274 -11.24 20.52 54.99
N ALA A 275 -11.90 19.38 55.19
CA ALA A 275 -13.29 19.03 54.88
C ALA A 275 -14.35 19.73 55.74
N GLU A 276 -15.61 19.71 55.23
CA GLU A 276 -16.92 19.47 55.88
C GLU A 276 -18.01 20.09 54.97
N ASP A 277 -18.84 19.28 54.31
CA ASP A 277 -20.14 18.72 54.72
C ASP A 277 -21.33 19.72 54.60
N SER A 278 -22.51 19.15 54.35
CA SER A 278 -23.86 19.73 54.45
C SER A 278 -24.56 20.28 53.18
N THR A 279 -25.42 19.40 52.64
CA THR A 279 -26.89 19.55 52.51
C THR A 279 -27.50 20.56 51.52
N ALA A 280 -28.28 20.00 50.58
CA ALA A 280 -29.32 20.68 49.78
C ALA A 280 -30.46 21.24 50.66
N PRO A 281 -31.32 22.11 50.11
CA PRO A 281 -32.63 21.56 49.71
C PRO A 281 -33.21 22.10 48.39
N ALA A 282 -34.20 21.34 47.92
CA ALA A 282 -35.05 21.58 46.77
C ALA A 282 -36.03 22.74 46.96
N VAL A 283 -36.39 23.41 45.86
CA VAL A 283 -37.69 24.09 45.70
C VAL A 283 -38.24 23.77 44.31
N ALA A 284 -39.41 23.13 44.29
CA ALA A 284 -40.25 22.88 43.14
C ALA A 284 -41.12 24.10 42.85
N ILE A 285 -41.33 24.46 41.56
CA ILE A 285 -42.56 25.12 41.12
C ILE A 285 -43.02 24.51 39.79
N SER A 286 -44.30 24.14 39.83
CA SER A 286 -45.22 23.59 38.85
C SER A 286 -45.35 24.31 37.50
N GLY A 287 -45.80 23.58 36.48
CA GLY A 287 -46.60 24.15 35.39
C GLY A 287 -46.60 23.37 34.07
N ALA A 288 -47.41 22.31 33.97
CA ALA A 288 -47.96 21.82 32.71
C ALA A 288 -49.25 22.64 32.39
N PRO A 289 -49.78 22.72 31.14
CA PRO A 289 -50.27 21.52 30.43
C PRO A 289 -50.14 21.49 28.89
N ALA A 290 -50.16 20.25 28.39
CA ALA A 290 -50.84 19.69 27.22
C ALA A 290 -50.94 20.46 25.88
N ALA A 291 -50.39 19.85 24.81
CA ALA A 291 -51.08 19.61 23.54
C ALA A 291 -50.28 18.61 22.66
N GLU A 292 -50.86 17.43 22.43
CA GLU A 292 -50.59 16.49 21.34
C GLU A 292 -51.73 16.63 20.29
N PRO A 293 -51.70 15.96 19.12
CA PRO A 293 -50.67 15.92 18.09
C PRO A 293 -51.28 16.27 16.70
N MET A 294 -50.47 16.50 15.67
CA MET A 294 -50.99 16.43 14.29
C MET A 294 -49.95 15.84 13.34
N GLN A 295 -50.29 14.66 12.82
CA GLN A 295 -49.65 14.00 11.69
C GLN A 295 -49.99 14.74 10.39
N ALA A 296 -49.00 14.82 9.49
CA ALA A 296 -49.14 14.65 8.05
C ALA A 296 -47.80 14.15 7.51
#